data_AF-A0A447R4P1-F1
#
_entry.id   AF-A0A447R4P1-F1
#
_cell.length_a   1.000
_cell.length_b   1.000
_cell.length_c   1.000
_cell.angle_alpha   90.00
_cell.angle_beta   90.00
_cell.angle_gamma   90.00
#
_symmetry.space_group_name_H-M   'P 1'
#
loop_
_entity.id
_entity.type
_entity.pdbx_description
1 polymer ?
#
loop_
_entity_poly.entity_id
_entity_poly.type
_entity_poly.pdbx_seq_one_letter_code
_entity_poly.pdbx_strand_id
1 'polypeptide(L)' 'MAYAHHWAFLQSRANDVNGLGSFDLVKYIDVGSYYYFNKNMSAYVDYKINLLKDGNPSNPNTDNTVALGLVYEF' A
#
# COMPACT_ATOMS: atom_id res chain seq x y z
N MET A 1 -11.77 -2.37 -24.31
CA MET A 1 -11.06 -3.05 -23.22
C MET A 1 -9.75 -2.32 -22.98
N ALA A 2 -9.41 -2.02 -21.73
CA ALA A 2 -8.23 -1.22 -21.37
C ALA A 2 -7.60 -1.77 -20.08
N TYR A 3 -6.31 -1.50 -19.90
CA TYR A 3 -5.57 -1.79 -18.67
C TYR A 3 -4.95 -0.49 -18.15
N ALA A 4 -4.84 -0.36 -16.83
CA ALA A 4 -4.09 0.70 -16.20
C ALA A 4 -3.14 0.09 -15.16
N HIS A 5 -1.97 0.69 -15.00
CA HIS A 5 -0.99 0.31 -13.98
C HIS A 5 -0.70 1.54 -13.11
N HIS A 6 -0.42 1.32 -11.84
CA HIS A 6 0.02 2.39 -10.95
C HIS A 6 1.14 1.91 -10.04
N TRP A 7 1.86 2.89 -9.52
CA TRP A 7 2.88 2.71 -8.50
C TRP A 7 2.84 3.92 -7.57
N ALA A 8 3.08 3.69 -6.29
CA ALA A 8 3.14 4.72 -5.27
C ALA A 8 4.22 4.39 -4.24
N PHE A 9 4.76 5.45 -3.63
CA PHE A 9 5.60 5.36 -2.45
C PHE A 9 5.02 6.27 -1.39
N LEU A 10 4.81 5.72 -0.19
CA LEU A 10 4.35 6.49 0.96
C LEU A 10 5.33 6.32 2.12
N GLN A 11 5.70 7.45 2.72
CA GLN A 11 6.46 7.47 3.96
C GLN A 11 5.90 8.52 4.92
N SER A 12 5.70 8.12 6.17
CA SER A 12 5.42 9.00 7.30
C SER A 12 6.40 8.68 8.43
N ARG A 13 6.92 9.71 9.09
CA ARG A 13 7.98 9.60 10.10
C ARG A 13 7.65 10.42 11.33
N ALA A 14 7.86 9.83 12.50
CA ALA A 14 7.95 10.54 13.77
C ALA A 14 9.41 10.93 14.03
N ASN A 15 9.65 12.18 14.44
CA ASN A 15 10.98 12.70 14.77
C ASN A 15 11.05 13.06 16.25
N ASP A 16 12.22 12.83 16.86
CA ASP A 16 12.56 13.25 18.22
C ASP A 16 11.53 12.83 19.29
N VAL A 17 11.05 11.59 19.20
CA VAL A 17 10.13 11.03 20.19
C VAL A 17 10.91 10.73 21.47
N ASN A 18 10.45 11.29 22.59
CA ASN A 18 11.14 11.20 23.87
C ASN A 18 11.39 9.73 24.29
N GLY A 19 12.67 9.36 24.48
CA GLY A 19 13.09 8.01 24.83
C GLY A 19 13.07 6.97 23.70
N LEU A 20 12.59 7.33 22.50
CA LEU A 20 12.44 6.41 21.36
C LEU A 20 13.17 6.88 20.09
N GLY A 21 13.60 8.15 20.02
CA GLY A 21 14.26 8.72 18.85
C GLY A 21 13.31 8.92 17.68
N SER A 22 13.83 8.76 16.45
CA SER A 22 13.08 8.97 15.21
C SER A 22 12.82 7.64 14.51
N PHE A 23 11.58 7.41 14.07
CA PHE A 23 11.17 6.16 13.43
C PHE A 23 10.07 6.39 12.38
N ASP A 24 10.01 5.50 11.38
CA ASP A 24 9.01 5.54 10.33
C ASP A 24 7.69 4.93 10.87
N LEU A 25 6.58 5.67 10.78
CA LEU A 25 5.23 5.23 11.18
C LEU A 25 4.56 4.40 10.09
N VAL A 26 4.77 4.81 8.84
CA VAL A 26 4.27 4.15 7.64
C VAL A 26 5.36 4.23 6.60
N LYS A 27 5.67 3.12 5.95
CA LYS A 27 6.61 3.11 4.83
C LYS A 27 6.33 1.94 3.92
N TYR A 28 5.90 2.20 2.69
CA TYR A 28 5.64 1.14 1.73
C TYR A 28 5.79 1.62 0.29
N ILE A 29 6.01 0.66 -0.59
CA ILE A 29 5.80 0.80 -2.03
C ILE A 29 4.51 0.04 -2.35
N ASP A 30 3.66 0.64 -3.15
CA ASP A 30 2.45 0.01 -3.67
C ASP A 30 2.54 -0.04 -5.19
N VAL A 31 2.23 -1.20 -5.76
CA VAL A 31 2.20 -1.42 -7.19
C VAL A 31 0.93 -2.19 -7.52
N GLY A 32 0.25 -1.76 -8.57
CA GLY A 32 -1.03 -2.37 -8.89
C GLY A 32 -1.44 -2.18 -10.33
N SER A 33 -2.50 -2.88 -10.69
CA SER A 33 -3.07 -2.84 -12.02
C SER A 33 -4.57 -3.06 -12.00
N TYR A 34 -5.25 -2.32 -12.88
CA TYR A 34 -6.66 -2.45 -13.17
C TYR A 34 -6.86 -3.05 -14.55
N TYR A 35 -7.81 -3.97 -14.65
CA TYR A 35 -8.34 -4.49 -15.90
C TYR A 35 -9.79 -4.06 -16.06
N TYR A 36 -10.08 -3.30 -17.12
CA TYR A 36 -11.43 -2.82 -17.42
C TYR A 36 -12.10 -3.71 -18.47
N PHE A 37 -13.05 -4.54 -18.03
CA PHE A 37 -13.84 -5.39 -18.91
C PHE A 37 -14.74 -4.54 -19.82
N ASN A 38 -15.43 -3.56 -19.24
CA ASN A 38 -16.28 -2.59 -19.92
C ASN A 38 -16.41 -1.30 -19.07
N LYS A 39 -17.26 -0.35 -19.46
CA LYS A 39 -17.44 0.93 -18.73
C LYS A 39 -17.98 0.77 -17.31
N ASN A 40 -18.61 -0.36 -17.01
CA ASN A 40 -19.33 -0.63 -15.78
C ASN A 40 -18.68 -1.73 -14.94
N MET A 41 -17.56 -2.34 -15.39
CA MET A 41 -16.95 -3.47 -14.69
C MET A 41 -15.42 -3.49 -14.83
N SER A 42 -14.74 -3.61 -13.69
CA SER A 42 -13.28 -3.74 -13.61
C SER A 42 -12.84 -4.76 -12.56
N ALA A 43 -11.63 -5.28 -12.73
CA ALA A 43 -10.89 -6.02 -11.71
C ALA A 43 -9.61 -5.26 -11.35
N TYR A 44 -9.10 -5.43 -10.14
CA TYR A 44 -7.79 -4.90 -9.77
C TYR A 44 -6.97 -5.87 -8.91
N VAL A 45 -5.66 -5.68 -8.96
CA VAL A 45 -4.67 -6.32 -8.11
C VAL A 45 -3.68 -5.27 -7.62
N ASP A 46 -3.53 -5.18 -6.30
CA ASP A 46 -2.59 -4.26 -5.65
C ASP A 46 -1.67 -5.05 -4.71
N TYR A 47 -0.38 -4.76 -4.77
CA TYR A 47 0.63 -5.33 -3.89
C TYR A 47 1.36 -4.23 -3.13
N LYS A 48 1.06 -4.17 -1.83
CA LYS A 48 1.72 -3.32 -0.87
C LYS A 48 2.94 -4.04 -0.29
N ILE A 49 4.11 -3.55 -0.67
CA ILE A 49 5.40 -3.99 -0.15
C ILE A 49 5.75 -3.11 1.05
N ASN A 50 5.62 -3.67 2.25
CA ASN A 50 5.91 -2.99 3.48
C ASN A 50 7.43 -2.90 3.69
N LEU A 51 7.92 -1.70 4.03
CA LEU A 51 9.34 -1.40 4.19
C LEU A 51 9.70 -1.13 5.66
N LEU A 52 8.74 -1.30 6.57
CA LEU A 52 8.99 -1.25 8.01
C LEU A 52 9.69 -2.54 8.46
N LYS A 53 10.42 -2.45 9.58
CA LYS A 53 11.15 -3.58 10.17
C LYS A 53 10.55 -3.94 11.52
N ASP A 54 10.66 -5.21 11.88
CA ASP A 54 10.29 -5.69 13.21
C ASP A 54 11.09 -4.98 14.29
N GLY A 55 10.47 -4.76 15.45
CA GLY A 55 11.05 -3.97 16.54
C GLY A 55 10.96 -2.45 16.34
N ASN A 56 10.14 -1.98 15.39
CA ASN A 56 9.78 -0.57 15.29
C ASN A 56 9.07 -0.10 16.58
N PRO A 57 9.42 1.08 17.14
CA PRO A 57 8.77 1.63 18.33
C PRO A 57 7.24 1.74 18.28
N SER A 58 6.63 1.95 17.10
CA SER A 58 5.16 1.96 16.95
C SER A 58 4.53 0.57 16.87
N ASN A 59 5.33 -0.48 16.84
CA ASN A 59 4.94 -1.88 16.68
C ASN A 59 3.80 -2.13 15.65
N PRO A 60 3.93 -1.61 14.40
CA PRO A 60 2.93 -1.83 13.36
C PRO A 60 3.09 -3.23 12.76
N ASN A 61 2.08 -3.68 12.02
CA ASN A 61 2.26 -4.85 11.15
C ASN A 61 3.30 -4.54 10.04
N THR A 62 4.30 -5.39 9.91
CA THR A 62 5.43 -5.30 8.97
C THR A 62 5.25 -6.21 7.75
N ASP A 63 4.19 -7.02 7.71
CA ASP A 63 3.92 -7.91 6.60
C ASP A 63 3.54 -7.14 5.32
N ASN A 64 3.85 -7.75 4.19
CA ASN A 64 3.33 -7.33 2.90
C ASN A 64 1.84 -7.66 2.79
N THR A 65 1.13 -6.95 1.93
CA THR A 65 -0.32 -7.17 1.74
C THR A 65 -0.65 -7.21 0.26
N VAL A 66 -1.46 -8.18 -0.14
CA VAL A 66 -2.04 -8.28 -1.50
C VAL A 66 -3.54 -8.02 -1.40
N ALA A 67 -4.05 -7.16 -2.28
CA ALA A 67 -5.48 -6.91 -2.44
C ALA A 67 -5.91 -7.28 -3.86
N LEU A 68 -7.10 -7.88 -3.95
CA LEU A 68 -7.76 -8.24 -5.20
C LEU A 68 -9.22 -7.82 -5.10
N GLY A 69 -9.79 -7.30 -6.19
CA GLY A 69 -11.19 -6.91 -6.18
C GLY A 69 -11.83 -6.91 -7.56
N LEU A 70 -13.15 -7.04 -7.55
CA LEU A 70 -14.03 -6.82 -8.69
C LEU A 70 -14.95 -5.65 -8.35
N VAL A 71 -15.06 -4.69 -9.26
CA VAL A 71 -15.88 -3.49 -9.10
C VAL A 71 -16.91 -3.46 -10.22
N TYR A 72 -18.16 -3.24 -9.86
CA TYR A 72 -19.26 -3.01 -10.78
C TYR A 72 -19.96 -1.68 -10.46
N GLU A 73 -20.19 -0.87 -11.48
CA GLU A 73 -20.81 0.46 -11.37
C GLU A 73 -22.10 0.51 -12.20
N PHE A 74 -23.19 1.01 -11.59
CA PHE A 74 -24.54 1.07 -12.17
C PHE A 74 -24.84 2.40 -12.85
#